data_AF-A0A1F7F919-F1
#
_entry.id   AF-A0A1F7F919-F1
#
_cell.length_a   1.000
_cell.length_b   1.000
_cell.length_c   1.000
_cell.angle_alpha   90.00
_cell.angle_beta   90.00
_cell.angle_gamma   90.00
#
_symmetry.space_group_name_H-M   'P 1'
#
loop_
_entity.id
_entity.type
_entity.pdbx_description
1 polymer ?
#
loop_
_entity_poly.entity_id
_entity_poly.type
_entity_poly.pdbx_seq_one_letter_code
_entity_poly.pdbx_strand_id
1 'polypeptide(L)'
;MHIIFNTSRACLLVLLFAGANSLHGQQTRSGLALDKAASSAPVARGSLKVFSEPAGAEILLNTKAMGITPLKIINIDAGEYKLSLRLQGFTPYETSIKILANETQNLSLALKAVEQPLPPPAPVFATITVATTPTGAALSINDQPVGTTPFRCDTMAPGPYKLRLELEGYDPLEGSVMLKAGETRPVEKKMIRQYGTLAVATTPPGAALSLNDQPSGTTPYKNEKLLPGNYALLLELPGYTNIYESIVMFKDTAISRQFALSHSAAWQDSVKAFALAKSKHGRVVRRVWFACLAAAAAGTGYYFDTQVAAAADRQDQIQTDYRAATTDFSTYQERYSNAGKKVKDNSKVRNILYSVAGAFALCFVISIPF
;
A
#
# COMPACT_ATOMS: atom_id res chain seq x y z
N MET A 1 -10.05 29.14 12.21
CA MET A 1 -9.99 30.52 11.71
C MET A 1 -11.30 30.80 10.98
N HIS A 2 -12.14 31.62 11.62
CA HIS A 2 -13.34 32.31 11.17
C HIS A 2 -14.42 31.63 10.31
N ILE A 3 -15.56 31.44 10.98
CA ILE A 3 -16.95 31.40 10.52
C ILE A 3 -17.41 32.85 10.16
N ILE A 4 -18.66 32.97 9.69
CA ILE A 4 -19.62 34.12 9.69
C ILE A 4 -19.69 34.88 8.32
N PHE A 5 -20.80 35.32 7.70
CA PHE A 5 -22.17 35.83 8.05
C PHE A 5 -23.18 35.51 6.90
N ASN A 6 -24.42 35.04 7.14
CA ASN A 6 -25.68 35.75 7.53
C ASN A 6 -26.37 36.49 6.34
N THR A 7 -27.49 36.03 5.77
CA THR A 7 -28.94 36.22 6.10
C THR A 7 -29.50 37.64 6.10
N SER A 8 -30.58 37.86 5.31
CA SER A 8 -31.76 38.73 5.56
C SER A 8 -32.76 38.54 4.40
N ARG A 9 -33.93 37.88 4.49
CA ARG A 9 -35.21 38.26 5.12
C ARG A 9 -35.66 39.70 4.86
N ALA A 10 -36.68 39.83 4.01
CA ALA A 10 -37.60 40.97 3.98
C ALA A 10 -39.04 40.46 3.98
N CYS A 11 -39.81 40.94 4.96
CA CYS A 11 -41.22 40.71 5.21
C CYS A 11 -41.82 42.09 5.58
N LEU A 12 -43.16 42.19 5.59
CA LEU A 12 -44.06 43.36 5.79
C LEU A 12 -44.45 44.15 4.52
N LEU A 13 -45.68 44.66 4.33
CA LEU A 13 -47.02 44.50 4.95
C LEU A 13 -47.97 45.49 4.21
N VAL A 14 -49.30 45.27 4.33
CA VAL A 14 -50.45 46.22 4.15
C VAL A 14 -50.71 46.74 2.71
N LEU A 15 -51.93 46.85 2.15
CA LEU A 15 -53.26 47.25 2.66
C LEU A 15 -54.43 46.64 1.86
N LEU A 16 -55.44 46.21 2.60
CA LEU A 16 -56.85 46.06 2.21
C LEU A 16 -57.47 47.44 1.90
N PHE A 17 -58.37 47.54 0.91
CA PHE A 17 -59.60 48.32 1.02
C PHE A 17 -60.67 47.80 0.07
N ALA A 18 -61.80 47.39 0.65
CA ALA A 18 -63.09 47.20 0.00
C ALA A 18 -63.84 48.54 -0.04
N GLY A 19 -64.70 48.75 -1.04
CA GLY A 19 -65.58 49.91 -1.10
C GLY A 19 -66.56 49.82 -2.26
N ALA A 20 -67.82 49.57 -1.93
CA ALA A 20 -68.97 49.50 -2.82
C ALA A 20 -69.60 50.88 -3.10
N ASN A 21 -70.64 50.86 -3.94
CA ASN A 21 -71.66 51.87 -4.29
C ASN A 21 -71.36 52.71 -5.55
N SER A 22 -72.24 52.94 -6.54
CA SER A 22 -73.65 52.65 -6.92
C SER A 22 -74.35 53.98 -7.31
N LEU A 23 -75.11 53.90 -8.41
CA LEU A 23 -76.25 54.73 -8.86
C LEU A 23 -76.07 55.93 -9.84
N HIS A 24 -76.79 55.76 -10.96
CA HIS A 24 -77.78 56.65 -11.60
C HIS A 24 -77.40 57.66 -12.70
N GLY A 25 -78.22 57.63 -13.77
CA GLY A 25 -78.40 58.68 -14.78
C GLY A 25 -78.56 58.10 -16.21
N GLN A 26 -79.72 57.58 -16.59
CA GLN A 26 -80.83 58.24 -17.32
C GLN A 26 -80.81 58.07 -18.86
N GLN A 27 -82.05 58.03 -19.39
CA GLN A 27 -82.54 57.49 -20.66
C GLN A 27 -82.26 58.37 -21.90
N THR A 28 -82.33 57.79 -23.11
CA THR A 28 -83.26 58.26 -24.17
C THR A 28 -83.43 57.28 -25.34
N ARG A 29 -84.71 56.95 -25.59
CA ARG A 29 -85.46 56.81 -26.86
C ARG A 29 -84.98 55.93 -28.04
N SER A 30 -85.81 54.89 -28.27
CA SER A 30 -86.59 54.58 -29.48
C SER A 30 -85.97 54.75 -30.89
N GLY A 31 -85.80 53.62 -31.58
CA GLY A 31 -85.69 53.53 -33.04
C GLY A 31 -86.19 52.16 -33.52
N LEU A 32 -87.05 52.18 -34.54
CA LEU A 32 -87.85 51.07 -35.06
C LEU A 32 -87.04 49.90 -35.66
N ALA A 33 -87.62 48.72 -35.44
CA ALA A 33 -87.69 47.52 -36.28
C ALA A 33 -86.68 47.33 -37.43
N LEU A 34 -85.98 46.20 -37.37
CA LEU A 34 -85.71 45.39 -38.55
C LEU A 34 -85.68 43.90 -38.15
N ASP A 35 -86.62 43.18 -38.75
CA ASP A 35 -86.70 41.74 -38.86
C ASP A 35 -85.34 41.06 -38.97
N LYS A 36 -85.13 40.06 -38.11
CA LYS A 36 -84.69 38.75 -38.59
C LYS A 36 -85.08 37.70 -37.57
N ALA A 37 -86.33 37.24 -37.68
CA ALA A 37 -86.68 35.91 -37.19
C ALA A 37 -85.68 34.94 -37.82
N ALA A 38 -84.72 34.47 -37.03
CA ALA A 38 -83.90 33.34 -37.42
C ALA A 38 -84.86 32.16 -37.57
N SER A 39 -85.17 31.85 -38.83
CA SER A 39 -85.77 30.57 -39.21
C SER A 39 -84.81 29.47 -38.76
N SER A 40 -85.00 28.97 -37.54
CA SER A 40 -84.36 27.74 -37.11
C SER A 40 -85.12 26.60 -37.78
N ALA A 41 -84.69 26.22 -38.98
CA ALA A 41 -84.98 24.90 -39.50
C ALA A 41 -84.71 23.88 -38.37
N PRO A 42 -85.56 22.87 -38.15
CA PRO A 42 -85.34 21.90 -37.08
C PRO A 42 -83.94 21.33 -37.25
N VAL A 43 -83.04 21.64 -36.30
CA VAL A 43 -81.69 21.12 -36.33
C VAL A 43 -81.82 19.62 -36.17
N ALA A 44 -81.49 18.91 -37.24
CA ALA A 44 -81.63 17.48 -37.30
C ALA A 44 -80.60 16.88 -36.31
N ARG A 45 -81.07 16.12 -35.32
CA ARG A 45 -80.25 15.66 -34.18
C ARG A 45 -80.07 14.15 -34.21
N GLY A 46 -78.89 13.68 -33.82
CA GLY A 46 -78.54 12.27 -33.66
C GLY A 46 -78.16 11.91 -32.22
N SER A 47 -77.75 10.65 -32.04
CA SER A 47 -77.21 10.12 -30.79
C SER A 47 -75.93 9.33 -31.04
N LEU A 48 -75.06 9.27 -30.04
CA LEU A 48 -73.78 8.55 -30.11
C LEU A 48 -73.61 7.70 -28.85
N LYS A 49 -73.37 6.40 -29.00
CA LYS A 49 -72.90 5.53 -27.92
C LYS A 49 -71.40 5.28 -28.09
N VAL A 50 -70.61 5.66 -27.10
CA VAL A 50 -69.16 5.48 -27.12
C VAL A 50 -68.75 4.47 -26.04
N PHE A 51 -68.01 3.45 -26.46
CA PHE A 51 -67.37 2.44 -25.62
C PHE A 51 -65.86 2.56 -25.78
N SER A 52 -65.11 2.32 -24.70
CA SER A 52 -63.66 2.13 -24.80
C SER A 52 -63.21 0.86 -24.11
N GLU A 53 -62.11 0.31 -24.60
CA GLU A 53 -61.40 -0.81 -23.98
C GLU A 53 -59.98 -0.35 -23.62
N PRO A 54 -59.65 -0.21 -22.32
CA PRO A 54 -60.54 -0.36 -21.16
C PRO A 54 -61.57 0.78 -21.01
N ALA A 55 -62.64 0.51 -20.25
CA ALA A 55 -63.70 1.48 -19.95
C ALA A 55 -63.23 2.57 -18.96
N GLY A 56 -63.99 3.66 -18.85
CA GLY A 56 -63.70 4.78 -17.95
C GLY A 56 -62.90 5.91 -18.59
N ALA A 57 -62.71 5.90 -19.91
CA ALA A 57 -62.04 6.97 -20.63
C ALA A 57 -62.93 8.21 -20.70
N GLU A 58 -62.38 9.39 -20.41
CA GLU A 58 -63.04 10.68 -20.61
C GLU A 58 -63.31 10.90 -22.10
N ILE A 59 -64.55 11.26 -22.43
CA ILE A 59 -65.04 11.52 -23.77
C ILE A 59 -65.10 13.04 -23.99
N LEU A 60 -64.37 13.54 -24.99
CA LEU A 60 -64.44 14.93 -25.43
C LEU A 60 -64.94 15.01 -26.88
N LEU A 61 -65.88 15.91 -27.15
CA LEU A 61 -66.43 16.17 -28.48
C LEU A 61 -66.15 17.63 -28.86
N ASN A 62 -65.35 17.87 -29.91
CA ASN A 62 -64.90 19.21 -30.29
C ASN A 62 -64.36 20.03 -29.10
N THR A 63 -63.64 19.38 -28.17
CA THR A 63 -63.11 19.89 -26.88
C THR A 63 -64.08 19.95 -25.69
N LYS A 64 -65.38 19.76 -25.88
CA LYS A 64 -66.35 19.73 -24.77
C LYS A 64 -66.37 18.36 -24.11
N ALA A 65 -66.13 18.31 -22.79
CA ALA A 65 -66.27 17.07 -22.01
C ALA A 65 -67.74 16.61 -21.98
N MET A 66 -67.97 15.36 -22.38
CA MET A 66 -69.30 14.76 -22.47
C MET A 66 -69.56 13.75 -21.34
N GLY A 67 -68.49 13.20 -20.74
CA GLY A 67 -68.56 12.23 -19.64
C GLY A 67 -67.47 11.17 -19.79
N ILE A 68 -67.72 9.96 -19.28
CA ILE A 68 -66.77 8.83 -19.31
C ILE A 68 -67.39 7.62 -20.01
N THR A 69 -66.59 6.81 -20.71
CA THR A 69 -67.06 5.59 -21.37
C THR A 69 -67.43 4.49 -20.35
N PRO A 70 -68.45 3.66 -20.62
CA PRO A 70 -69.38 3.74 -21.74
C PRO A 70 -70.48 4.80 -21.52
N LEU A 71 -70.77 5.62 -22.53
CA LEU A 71 -71.81 6.67 -22.45
C LEU A 71 -72.65 6.76 -23.72
N LYS A 72 -73.97 6.90 -23.55
CA LYS A 72 -74.89 7.32 -24.61
C LYS A 72 -75.13 8.82 -24.50
N ILE A 73 -74.68 9.56 -25.51
CA ILE A 73 -74.92 10.98 -25.68
C ILE A 73 -76.11 11.15 -26.65
N ILE A 74 -77.13 11.91 -26.26
CA ILE A 74 -78.36 12.13 -27.02
C ILE A 74 -78.50 13.59 -27.45
N ASN A 75 -79.35 13.86 -28.44
CA ASN A 75 -79.68 15.21 -28.91
C ASN A 75 -78.47 16.04 -29.38
N ILE A 76 -77.55 15.40 -30.11
CA ILE A 76 -76.39 16.07 -30.71
C ILE A 76 -76.79 16.54 -32.10
N ASP A 77 -76.48 17.79 -32.45
CA ASP A 77 -76.77 18.31 -33.79
C ASP A 77 -76.00 17.48 -34.86
N ALA A 78 -76.62 17.21 -36.01
CA ALA A 78 -75.98 16.46 -37.07
C ALA A 78 -74.80 17.25 -37.67
N GLY A 79 -73.65 16.61 -37.83
CA GLY A 79 -72.42 17.28 -38.26
C GLY A 79 -71.16 16.45 -38.01
N GLU A 80 -70.01 17.02 -38.36
CA GLU A 80 -68.68 16.44 -38.12
C GLU A 80 -68.15 16.88 -36.75
N TYR A 81 -67.62 15.92 -36.00
CA TYR A 81 -67.06 16.15 -34.67
C TYR A 81 -65.72 15.45 -34.50
N LYS A 82 -64.77 16.11 -33.84
CA LYS A 82 -63.55 15.51 -33.32
C LYS A 82 -63.84 14.86 -31.98
N LEU A 83 -63.79 13.54 -31.94
CA LEU A 83 -63.89 12.72 -30.73
C LEU A 83 -62.49 12.50 -30.15
N SER A 84 -62.29 12.80 -28.88
CA SER A 84 -61.07 12.47 -28.13
C SER A 84 -61.41 11.61 -26.92
N LEU A 85 -60.67 10.52 -26.72
CA LEU A 85 -60.72 9.69 -25.53
C LEU A 85 -59.43 9.86 -24.73
N ARG A 86 -59.57 10.13 -23.44
CA ARG A 86 -58.44 10.28 -22.52
C ARG A 86 -58.61 9.33 -21.34
N LEU A 87 -57.58 8.55 -21.08
CA LEU A 87 -57.53 7.68 -19.91
C LEU A 87 -56.11 7.68 -19.35
N GLN A 88 -55.98 7.78 -18.03
CA GLN A 88 -54.68 7.81 -17.37
C GLN A 88 -53.89 6.52 -17.64
N GLY A 89 -52.63 6.66 -18.06
CA GLY A 89 -51.78 5.52 -18.43
C GLY A 89 -52.01 4.98 -19.84
N PHE A 90 -52.85 5.63 -20.64
CA PHE A 90 -53.08 5.29 -22.05
C PHE A 90 -52.77 6.47 -22.96
N THR A 91 -52.39 6.20 -24.21
CA THR A 91 -52.19 7.23 -25.22
C THR A 91 -53.55 7.85 -25.60
N PRO A 92 -53.71 9.19 -25.58
CA PRO A 92 -54.95 9.84 -26.01
C PRO A 92 -55.32 9.41 -27.43
N TYR A 93 -56.57 9.00 -27.62
CA TYR A 93 -57.08 8.60 -28.92
C TYR A 93 -57.92 9.73 -29.50
N GLU A 94 -57.67 10.10 -30.75
CA GLU A 94 -58.42 11.16 -31.45
C GLU A 94 -58.90 10.66 -32.82
N THR A 95 -60.17 10.92 -33.14
CA THR A 95 -60.76 10.57 -34.45
C THR A 95 -61.85 11.57 -34.84
N SER A 96 -62.13 11.71 -36.13
CA SER A 96 -63.25 12.51 -36.65
C SER A 96 -64.44 11.61 -36.94
N ILE A 97 -65.63 11.99 -36.47
CA ILE A 97 -66.87 11.23 -36.62
C ILE A 97 -67.98 12.13 -37.18
N LYS A 98 -68.81 11.55 -38.05
CA LYS A 98 -69.99 12.21 -38.59
C LYS A 98 -71.25 11.72 -37.88
N ILE A 99 -71.96 12.62 -37.21
CA ILE A 99 -73.24 12.31 -36.56
C ILE A 99 -74.37 12.58 -37.55
N LEU A 100 -75.14 11.54 -37.85
CA LEU A 100 -76.30 11.60 -38.73
C LEU A 100 -77.59 11.87 -37.93
N ALA A 101 -78.53 12.57 -38.55
CA ALA A 101 -79.80 12.90 -37.93
C ALA A 101 -80.69 11.66 -37.75
N ASN A 102 -81.41 11.60 -36.63
CA ASN A 102 -82.32 10.52 -36.25
C ASN A 102 -81.67 9.13 -36.13
N GLU A 103 -80.34 9.05 -36.15
CA GLU A 103 -79.59 7.81 -35.99
C GLU A 103 -78.86 7.74 -34.65
N THR A 104 -78.65 6.53 -34.14
CA THR A 104 -77.74 6.28 -33.02
C THR A 104 -76.52 5.52 -33.52
N GLN A 105 -75.38 6.18 -33.58
CA GLN A 105 -74.11 5.54 -33.95
C GLN A 105 -73.47 4.87 -32.73
N ASN A 106 -72.93 3.67 -32.90
CA ASN A 106 -72.18 2.95 -31.87
C ASN A 106 -70.70 2.92 -32.24
N LEU A 107 -69.83 3.38 -31.34
CA LEU A 107 -68.38 3.34 -31.50
C LEU A 107 -67.75 2.57 -30.34
N SER A 108 -66.89 1.62 -30.66
CA SER A 108 -66.06 0.89 -29.69
C SER A 108 -64.59 1.09 -30.05
N LEU A 109 -63.81 1.64 -29.12
CA LEU A 109 -62.44 2.08 -29.35
C LEU A 109 -61.47 1.44 -28.34
N ALA A 110 -60.43 0.78 -28.82
CA ALA A 110 -59.38 0.24 -27.95
C ALA A 110 -58.27 1.28 -27.73
N LEU A 111 -57.97 1.58 -26.47
CA LEU A 111 -56.89 2.49 -26.08
C LEU A 111 -55.58 1.71 -25.91
N LYS A 112 -54.47 2.29 -26.37
CA LYS A 112 -53.14 1.71 -26.18
C LYS A 112 -52.54 2.19 -24.87
N ALA A 113 -52.11 1.26 -24.01
CA ALA A 113 -51.39 1.60 -22.79
C ALA A 113 -50.06 2.29 -23.12
N VAL A 114 -49.64 3.23 -22.28
CA VAL A 114 -48.30 3.82 -22.35
C VAL A 114 -47.32 2.82 -21.73
N GLU A 115 -46.42 2.26 -22.54
CA GLU A 115 -45.36 1.38 -22.04
C GLU A 115 -44.40 2.17 -21.14
N GLN A 116 -44.24 1.74 -19.89
CA GLN A 116 -43.23 2.27 -18.99
C GLN A 116 -41.90 1.53 -19.21
N PRO A 117 -40.77 2.24 -19.42
CA PRO A 117 -39.47 1.59 -19.48
C PRO A 117 -39.15 0.88 -18.16
N LEU A 118 -38.68 -0.37 -18.24
CA LEU A 118 -38.18 -1.09 -17.07
C LEU A 118 -36.96 -0.37 -16.49
N PRO A 119 -36.78 -0.36 -15.14
CA PRO A 119 -35.55 0.14 -14.54
C PRO A 119 -34.35 -0.68 -15.02
N PRO A 120 -33.15 -0.07 -15.18
CA PRO A 120 -31.95 -0.80 -15.54
C PRO A 120 -31.62 -1.89 -14.51
N PRO A 121 -31.09 -3.05 -14.93
CA PRO A 121 -30.63 -4.08 -13.99
C PRO A 121 -29.52 -3.53 -13.08
N ALA A 122 -29.50 -3.96 -11.82
CA ALA A 122 -28.48 -3.55 -10.86
C ALA A 122 -27.07 -3.99 -11.31
N PRO A 123 -26.04 -3.18 -11.07
CA PRO A 123 -24.66 -3.56 -11.39
C PRO A 123 -24.24 -4.77 -10.55
N VAL A 124 -23.64 -5.76 -11.20
CA VAL A 124 -23.11 -6.96 -10.54
C VAL A 124 -21.61 -6.82 -10.41
N PHE A 125 -21.13 -6.64 -9.18
CA PHE A 125 -19.71 -6.52 -8.86
C PHE A 125 -19.04 -7.89 -8.64
N ALA A 126 -17.71 -7.88 -8.63
CA ALA A 126 -16.85 -8.99 -8.29
C ALA A 126 -16.11 -8.70 -6.98
N THR A 127 -15.73 -9.76 -6.27
CA THR A 127 -14.85 -9.70 -5.11
C THR A 127 -13.44 -10.17 -5.48
N ILE A 128 -12.41 -9.45 -5.05
CA ILE A 128 -11.01 -9.88 -5.13
C ILE A 128 -10.42 -9.98 -3.72
N THR A 129 -9.64 -11.03 -3.48
CA THR A 129 -8.80 -11.17 -2.27
C THR A 129 -7.36 -11.42 -2.68
N VAL A 130 -6.43 -10.59 -2.23
CA VAL A 130 -5.01 -10.67 -2.57
C VAL A 130 -4.19 -10.92 -1.31
N ALA A 131 -3.36 -11.96 -1.31
CA ALA A 131 -2.48 -12.31 -0.19
C ALA A 131 -1.06 -12.60 -0.68
N THR A 132 -0.08 -12.28 0.16
CA THR A 132 1.33 -12.60 -0.10
C THR A 132 1.95 -13.41 1.02
N THR A 133 2.99 -14.18 0.68
CA THR A 133 3.89 -14.81 1.65
C THR A 133 5.31 -14.31 1.42
N PRO A 134 5.92 -13.58 2.39
CA PRO A 134 5.31 -13.09 3.63
C PRO A 134 4.24 -12.01 3.37
N THR A 135 3.38 -11.77 4.36
CA THR A 135 2.35 -10.72 4.32
C THR A 135 2.95 -9.31 4.43
N GLY A 136 2.14 -8.28 4.14
CA GLY A 136 2.53 -6.88 4.30
C GLY A 136 3.06 -6.22 3.02
N ALA A 137 3.05 -6.92 1.88
CA ALA A 137 3.41 -6.31 0.60
C ALA A 137 2.42 -5.21 0.22
N ALA A 138 2.92 -4.04 -0.17
CA ALA A 138 2.15 -2.96 -0.76
C ALA A 138 1.52 -3.42 -2.09
N LEU A 139 0.23 -3.15 -2.27
CA LEU A 139 -0.56 -3.54 -3.44
C LEU A 139 -1.01 -2.29 -4.19
N SER A 140 -0.74 -2.31 -5.49
CA SER A 140 -1.32 -1.38 -6.46
C SER A 140 -2.19 -2.12 -7.47
N ILE A 141 -3.36 -1.57 -7.77
CA ILE A 141 -4.29 -2.05 -8.79
C ILE A 141 -4.38 -0.99 -9.88
N ASN A 142 -4.09 -1.34 -11.13
CA ASN A 142 -4.03 -0.40 -12.26
C ASN A 142 -3.14 0.82 -11.96
N ASP A 143 -1.95 0.54 -11.40
CA ASP A 143 -0.94 1.54 -10.99
C ASP A 143 -1.39 2.52 -9.87
N GLN A 144 -2.57 2.31 -9.28
CA GLN A 144 -3.06 3.06 -8.11
C GLN A 144 -2.82 2.26 -6.82
N PRO A 145 -2.19 2.85 -5.80
CA PRO A 145 -1.99 2.17 -4.52
C PRO A 145 -3.33 1.99 -3.79
N VAL A 146 -3.64 0.76 -3.39
CA VAL A 146 -4.91 0.43 -2.72
C VAL A 146 -4.73 -0.04 -1.27
N GLY A 147 -3.50 -0.35 -0.86
CA GLY A 147 -3.19 -0.76 0.52
C GLY A 147 -2.08 -1.79 0.58
N THR A 148 -2.12 -2.66 1.59
CA THR A 148 -1.16 -3.75 1.79
C THR A 148 -1.88 -5.10 1.88
N THR A 149 -1.16 -6.17 1.57
CA THR A 149 -1.69 -7.54 1.68
C THR A 149 -1.65 -8.05 3.13
N PRO A 150 -2.63 -8.86 3.58
CA PRO A 150 -3.80 -9.32 2.83
C PRO A 150 -4.82 -8.19 2.56
N PHE A 151 -5.37 -8.17 1.35
CA PHE A 151 -6.30 -7.14 0.86
C PHE A 151 -7.59 -7.79 0.34
N ARG A 152 -8.75 -7.15 0.56
CA ARG A 152 -10.06 -7.58 0.05
C ARG A 152 -10.86 -6.38 -0.45
N CYS A 153 -11.49 -6.52 -1.62
CA CYS A 153 -12.44 -5.56 -2.17
C CYS A 153 -13.60 -6.32 -2.83
N ASP A 154 -14.84 -5.98 -2.49
CA ASP A 154 -16.09 -6.66 -2.93
C ASP A 154 -16.89 -5.90 -3.99
N THR A 155 -16.49 -4.65 -4.29
CA THR A 155 -17.17 -3.76 -5.24
C THR A 155 -16.38 -3.56 -6.55
N MET A 156 -15.63 -4.57 -6.98
CA MET A 156 -14.84 -4.46 -8.21
C MET A 156 -15.75 -4.61 -9.44
N ALA A 157 -15.62 -3.71 -10.42
CA ALA A 157 -16.31 -3.93 -11.70
C ALA A 157 -15.71 -5.15 -12.43
N PRO A 158 -16.50 -5.94 -13.17
CA PRO A 158 -15.95 -7.00 -14.03
C PRO A 158 -14.99 -6.44 -15.07
N GLY A 159 -13.89 -7.15 -15.34
CA GLY A 159 -12.87 -6.72 -16.29
C GLY A 159 -11.44 -7.07 -15.87
N PRO A 160 -10.44 -6.70 -16.70
CA PRO A 160 -9.04 -6.94 -16.41
C PRO A 160 -8.49 -5.92 -15.40
N TYR A 161 -7.64 -6.39 -14.49
CA TYR A 161 -6.91 -5.57 -13.53
C TYR A 161 -5.43 -5.95 -13.54
N LYS A 162 -4.56 -4.95 -13.60
CA LYS A 162 -3.12 -5.11 -13.38
C LYS A 162 -2.84 -5.00 -11.89
N LEU A 163 -2.11 -5.96 -11.34
CA LEU A 163 -1.69 -6.00 -9.95
C LEU A 163 -0.17 -5.80 -9.90
N ARG A 164 0.29 -4.95 -8.98
CA ARG A 164 1.71 -4.82 -8.63
C ARG A 164 1.85 -4.96 -7.12
N LEU A 165 2.76 -5.82 -6.68
CA LEU A 165 3.04 -6.14 -5.28
C LEU A 165 4.49 -5.81 -4.98
N GLU A 166 4.73 -5.04 -3.91
CA GLU A 166 6.06 -4.61 -3.51
C GLU A 166 6.29 -4.82 -2.01
N LEU A 167 7.45 -5.36 -1.66
CA LEU A 167 7.85 -5.52 -0.27
C LEU A 167 9.36 -5.29 -0.17
N GLU A 168 9.80 -4.57 0.87
CA GLU A 168 11.20 -4.23 1.05
C GLU A 168 12.07 -5.50 1.12
N GLY A 169 13.14 -5.53 0.32
CA GLY A 169 14.06 -6.68 0.25
C GLY A 169 13.52 -7.88 -0.54
N TYR A 170 12.39 -7.73 -1.24
CA TYR A 170 11.82 -8.75 -2.14
C TYR A 170 11.73 -8.24 -3.57
N ASP A 171 11.80 -9.14 -4.54
CA ASP A 171 11.56 -8.80 -5.95
C ASP A 171 10.09 -8.33 -6.12
N PRO A 172 9.84 -7.22 -6.84
CA PRO A 172 8.49 -6.79 -7.13
C PRO A 172 7.79 -7.83 -8.01
N LEU A 173 6.50 -8.05 -7.77
CA LEU A 173 5.68 -8.94 -8.58
C LEU A 173 4.63 -8.15 -9.35
N GLU A 174 4.56 -8.36 -10.65
CA GLU A 174 3.49 -7.85 -11.50
C GLU A 174 2.67 -9.01 -12.08
N GLY A 175 1.38 -8.78 -12.27
CA GLY A 175 0.49 -9.74 -12.92
C GLY A 175 -0.84 -9.12 -13.31
N SER A 176 -1.64 -9.85 -14.06
CA SER A 176 -3.00 -9.45 -14.41
C SER A 176 -4.01 -10.49 -13.95
N VAL A 177 -5.22 -10.03 -13.64
CA VAL A 177 -6.35 -10.88 -13.29
C VAL A 177 -7.59 -10.39 -14.03
N MET A 178 -8.39 -11.32 -14.54
CA MET A 178 -9.68 -11.02 -15.15
C MET A 178 -10.79 -11.33 -14.14
N LEU A 179 -11.57 -10.32 -13.77
CA LEU A 179 -12.71 -10.46 -12.87
C LEU A 179 -14.02 -10.65 -13.66
N LYS A 180 -14.83 -11.63 -13.23
CA LYS A 180 -16.18 -11.88 -13.76
C LYS A 180 -17.27 -11.38 -12.81
N ALA A 181 -18.41 -10.98 -13.35
CA ALA A 181 -19.56 -10.55 -12.55
C ALA A 181 -19.96 -11.61 -11.50
N GLY A 182 -20.08 -11.19 -10.25
CA GLY A 182 -20.50 -12.03 -9.12
C GLY A 182 -19.44 -13.01 -8.62
N GLU A 183 -18.24 -13.06 -9.23
CA GLU A 183 -17.21 -14.00 -8.79
C GLU A 183 -16.47 -13.51 -7.54
N THR A 184 -15.92 -14.45 -6.76
CA THR A 184 -14.88 -14.16 -5.77
C THR A 184 -13.56 -14.75 -6.25
N ARG A 185 -12.56 -13.88 -6.43
CA ARG A 185 -11.27 -14.23 -7.02
C ARG A 185 -10.15 -14.16 -5.98
N PRO A 186 -9.61 -15.30 -5.52
CA PRO A 186 -8.40 -15.34 -4.71
C PRO A 186 -7.14 -15.20 -5.57
N VAL A 187 -6.19 -14.38 -5.11
CA VAL A 187 -4.86 -14.19 -5.69
C VAL A 187 -3.82 -14.35 -4.59
N GLU A 188 -3.10 -15.46 -4.61
CA GLU A 188 -2.02 -15.74 -3.67
C GLU A 188 -0.67 -15.68 -4.39
N LYS A 189 0.29 -14.98 -3.81
CA LYS A 189 1.63 -14.82 -4.37
C LYS A 189 2.71 -15.05 -3.32
N LYS A 190 3.73 -15.83 -3.67
CA LYS A 190 4.95 -15.96 -2.86
C LYS A 190 5.98 -14.95 -3.36
N MET A 191 6.46 -14.09 -2.46
CA MET A 191 7.51 -13.10 -2.77
C MET A 191 8.88 -13.78 -2.69
N ILE A 192 9.82 -13.39 -3.56
CA ILE A 192 11.19 -13.93 -3.58
C ILE A 192 12.13 -12.86 -2.98
N ARG A 193 12.92 -13.21 -1.97
CA ARG A 193 13.90 -12.26 -1.39
C ARG A 193 14.98 -11.90 -2.41
N GLN A 194 15.37 -10.63 -2.44
CA GLN A 194 16.48 -10.15 -3.27
C GLN A 194 17.84 -10.63 -2.77
N TYR A 195 17.90 -11.04 -1.50
CA TYR A 195 19.12 -11.43 -0.81
C TYR A 195 19.10 -12.90 -0.41
N GLY A 196 20.28 -13.46 -0.16
CA GLY A 196 20.48 -14.70 0.54
C GLY A 196 21.03 -14.49 1.95
N THR A 197 20.96 -15.53 2.76
CA THR A 197 21.46 -15.56 4.13
C THR A 197 22.71 -16.44 4.21
N LEU A 198 23.78 -15.93 4.85
CA LEU A 198 24.97 -16.70 5.19
C LEU A 198 25.11 -16.79 6.71
N ALA A 199 25.28 -18.01 7.20
CA ALA A 199 25.73 -18.29 8.56
C ALA A 199 27.04 -19.07 8.51
N VAL A 200 28.05 -18.62 9.26
CA VAL A 200 29.36 -19.27 9.35
C VAL A 200 29.74 -19.48 10.80
N ALA A 201 30.09 -20.72 11.16
CA ALA A 201 30.57 -21.07 12.49
C ALA A 201 31.92 -21.80 12.40
N THR A 202 32.76 -21.64 13.42
CA THR A 202 33.99 -22.43 13.58
C THR A 202 34.02 -23.15 14.92
N THR A 203 34.82 -24.20 14.98
CA THR A 203 35.19 -24.87 16.23
C THR A 203 36.72 -24.94 16.31
N PRO A 204 37.37 -24.22 17.25
CA PRO A 204 36.78 -23.30 18.23
C PRO A 204 36.15 -22.03 17.59
N PRO A 205 35.23 -21.35 18.30
CA PRO A 205 34.63 -20.09 17.85
C PRO A 205 35.63 -18.93 17.93
N GLY A 206 35.28 -17.77 17.36
CA GLY A 206 36.06 -16.53 17.43
C GLY A 206 37.03 -16.31 16.29
N ALA A 207 36.97 -17.12 15.22
CA ALA A 207 37.78 -16.89 14.02
C ALA A 207 37.33 -15.61 13.32
N ALA A 208 38.27 -14.76 12.92
CA ALA A 208 38.00 -13.61 12.06
C ALA A 208 37.55 -14.11 10.68
N LEU A 209 36.46 -13.54 10.17
CA LEU A 209 35.90 -13.83 8.86
C LEU A 209 36.08 -12.61 7.94
N SER A 210 36.67 -12.84 6.77
CA SER A 210 36.68 -11.90 5.66
C SER A 210 35.85 -12.45 4.49
N LEU A 211 35.05 -11.60 3.85
CA LEU A 211 34.31 -11.89 2.63
C LEU A 211 34.92 -11.07 1.50
N ASN A 212 35.39 -11.71 0.42
CA ASN A 212 36.04 -11.05 -0.71
C ASN A 212 37.18 -10.12 -0.26
N ASP A 213 38.07 -10.63 0.61
CA ASP A 213 39.20 -9.90 1.22
C ASP A 213 38.82 -8.71 2.12
N GLN A 214 37.53 -8.48 2.39
CA GLN A 214 37.06 -7.44 3.31
C GLN A 214 36.66 -8.04 4.67
N PRO A 215 37.22 -7.52 5.79
CA PRO A 215 36.84 -7.95 7.12
C PRO A 215 35.32 -7.80 7.36
N SER A 216 34.65 -8.90 7.69
CA SER A 216 33.19 -8.95 7.86
C SER A 216 32.75 -9.16 9.30
N GLY A 217 33.56 -9.85 10.12
CA GLY A 217 33.26 -10.08 11.52
C GLY A 217 34.04 -11.24 12.13
N THR A 218 33.50 -11.86 13.18
CA THR A 218 34.05 -13.07 13.80
C THR A 218 32.99 -14.17 13.90
N THR A 219 33.41 -15.43 13.96
CA THR A 219 32.50 -16.57 14.07
C THR A 219 32.01 -16.79 15.52
N PRO A 220 30.74 -17.17 15.74
CA PRO A 220 29.69 -17.37 14.73
C PRO A 220 29.21 -16.05 14.10
N TYR A 221 29.13 -16.05 12.77
CA TYR A 221 28.74 -14.90 11.94
C TYR A 221 27.42 -15.20 11.23
N LYS A 222 26.54 -14.19 11.13
CA LYS A 222 25.28 -14.28 10.38
C LYS A 222 25.01 -12.98 9.62
N ASN A 223 24.70 -13.09 8.34
CA ASN A 223 24.24 -11.97 7.50
C ASN A 223 23.06 -12.44 6.63
N GLU A 224 21.91 -11.77 6.75
CA GLU A 224 20.67 -12.12 6.04
C GLU A 224 20.43 -11.33 4.74
N LYS A 225 21.31 -10.36 4.44
CA LYS A 225 21.16 -9.40 3.34
C LYS A 225 22.33 -9.47 2.36
N LEU A 226 22.86 -10.67 2.08
CA LEU A 226 23.88 -10.83 1.06
C LEU A 226 23.26 -10.84 -0.34
N LEU A 227 23.81 -10.00 -1.22
CA LEU A 227 23.42 -10.00 -2.63
C LEU A 227 23.84 -11.31 -3.31
N PRO A 228 23.11 -11.78 -4.33
CA PRO A 228 23.52 -12.91 -5.15
C PRO A 228 24.88 -12.67 -5.79
N GLY A 229 25.72 -13.71 -5.83
CA GLY A 229 27.07 -13.62 -6.37
C GLY A 229 28.02 -14.62 -5.74
N ASN A 230 29.28 -14.60 -6.20
CA ASN A 230 30.34 -15.44 -5.66
C ASN A 230 31.00 -14.73 -4.46
N TYR A 231 31.21 -15.46 -3.37
CA TYR A 231 31.91 -14.97 -2.18
C TYR A 231 33.08 -15.89 -1.87
N ALA A 232 34.27 -15.30 -1.74
CA ALA A 232 35.44 -15.93 -1.16
C ALA A 232 35.44 -15.67 0.35
N LEU A 233 35.50 -16.73 1.15
CA LEU A 233 35.57 -16.71 2.60
C LEU A 233 37.02 -16.98 3.03
N LEU A 234 37.53 -16.15 3.91
CA LEU A 234 38.78 -16.37 4.64
C LEU A 234 38.48 -16.40 6.14
N LEU A 235 38.82 -17.52 6.80
CA LEU A 235 38.71 -17.68 8.24
C LEU A 235 40.10 -17.75 8.88
N GLU A 236 40.35 -16.89 9.84
CA GLU A 236 41.64 -16.76 10.52
C GLU A 236 41.47 -16.79 12.03
N LEU A 237 42.20 -17.68 12.70
CA LEU A 237 42.28 -17.71 14.15
C LEU A 237 43.73 -17.92 14.57
N PRO A 238 44.32 -17.07 15.43
CA PRO A 238 45.72 -17.19 15.82
C PRO A 238 46.06 -18.59 16.36
N GLY A 239 47.12 -19.19 15.84
CA GLY A 239 47.54 -20.56 16.18
C GLY A 239 46.86 -21.67 15.37
N TYR A 240 45.91 -21.33 14.50
CA TYR A 240 45.21 -22.27 13.61
C TYR A 240 45.59 -22.05 12.14
N THR A 241 45.31 -23.05 11.32
CA THR A 241 45.48 -22.97 9.87
C THR A 241 44.33 -22.16 9.26
N ASN A 242 44.66 -21.22 8.37
CA ASN A 242 43.67 -20.43 7.64
C ASN A 242 42.81 -21.34 6.75
N ILE A 243 41.51 -21.05 6.68
CA ILE A 243 40.59 -21.71 5.74
C ILE A 243 40.18 -20.73 4.66
N TYR A 244 40.26 -21.20 3.41
CA TYR A 244 39.75 -20.52 2.23
C TYR A 244 38.61 -21.36 1.64
N GLU A 245 37.46 -20.74 1.43
CA GLU A 245 36.27 -21.40 0.87
C GLU A 245 35.59 -20.45 -0.13
N SER A 246 35.03 -20.98 -1.22
CA SER A 246 34.21 -20.20 -2.15
C SER A 246 32.77 -20.68 -2.11
N ILE A 247 31.82 -19.75 -2.01
CA ILE A 247 30.39 -20.05 -2.09
C ILE A 247 29.73 -19.21 -3.19
N VAL A 248 28.65 -19.74 -3.75
CA VAL A 248 27.76 -18.99 -4.65
C VAL A 248 26.47 -18.71 -3.90
N MET A 249 26.16 -17.44 -3.70
CA MET A 249 24.92 -16.99 -3.07
C MET A 249 23.85 -16.76 -4.13
N PHE A 250 22.65 -17.29 -3.89
CA PHE A 250 21.47 -17.06 -4.73
C PHE A 250 20.38 -16.31 -3.94
N LYS A 251 19.44 -15.69 -4.67
CA LYS A 251 18.24 -15.09 -4.08
C LYS A 251 17.45 -16.10 -3.26
N ASP A 252 16.87 -15.67 -2.15
CA ASP A 252 15.99 -16.49 -1.29
C ASP A 252 16.63 -17.81 -0.80
N THR A 253 17.97 -17.88 -0.77
CA THR A 253 18.69 -19.04 -0.25
C THR A 253 19.32 -18.76 1.11
N ALA A 254 19.44 -19.79 1.94
CA ALA A 254 20.16 -19.74 3.20
C ALA A 254 21.29 -20.77 3.17
N ILE A 255 22.52 -20.30 3.30
CA ILE A 255 23.73 -21.13 3.35
C ILE A 255 24.25 -21.12 4.78
N SER A 256 24.41 -22.30 5.36
CA SER A 256 25.11 -22.50 6.63
C SER A 256 26.42 -23.25 6.38
N ARG A 257 27.51 -22.79 7.00
CA ARG A 257 28.83 -23.41 6.95
C ARG A 257 29.39 -23.57 8.35
N GLN A 258 29.95 -24.75 8.62
CA GLN A 258 30.62 -25.05 9.87
C GLN A 258 32.00 -25.63 9.58
N PHE A 259 33.02 -25.08 10.23
CA PHE A 259 34.40 -25.47 10.03
C PHE A 259 35.05 -25.89 11.35
N ALA A 260 35.79 -27.00 11.35
CA ALA A 260 36.66 -27.36 12.47
C ALA A 260 38.08 -26.89 12.15
N LEU A 261 38.65 -26.05 13.01
CA LEU A 261 39.99 -25.50 12.79
C LEU A 261 41.05 -26.45 13.35
N SER A 262 42.07 -26.72 12.55
CA SER A 262 43.26 -27.45 12.97
C SER A 262 44.39 -26.48 13.30
N HIS A 263 45.15 -26.79 14.34
CA HIS A 263 46.32 -25.99 14.70
C HIS A 263 47.34 -25.98 13.55
N SER A 264 47.99 -24.84 13.34
CA SER A 264 49.00 -24.69 12.31
C SER A 264 50.22 -25.57 12.58
N ALA A 265 50.95 -25.95 11.52
CA ALA A 265 52.19 -26.73 11.66
C ALA A 265 53.20 -26.03 12.59
N ALA A 266 53.34 -24.71 12.46
CA ALA A 266 54.19 -23.90 13.32
C ALA A 266 53.79 -24.00 14.80
N TRP A 267 52.48 -23.99 15.10
CA TRP A 267 52.01 -24.19 16.46
C TRP A 267 52.32 -25.60 16.96
N GLN A 268 52.04 -26.64 16.16
CA GLN A 268 52.32 -28.03 16.53
C GLN A 268 53.82 -28.27 16.79
N ASP A 269 54.70 -27.70 15.97
CA ASP A 269 56.15 -27.81 16.11
C ASP A 269 56.64 -27.09 17.37
N SER A 270 56.06 -25.93 17.70
CA SER A 270 56.36 -25.22 18.96
C SER A 270 55.99 -26.06 20.20
N VAL A 271 54.86 -26.77 20.15
CA VAL A 271 54.41 -27.64 21.23
C VAL A 271 55.30 -28.88 21.35
N LYS A 272 55.67 -29.52 20.23
CA LYS A 272 56.60 -30.67 20.22
C LYS A 272 57.97 -30.29 20.75
N ALA A 273 58.53 -29.17 20.29
CA ALA A 273 59.81 -28.65 20.79
C ALA A 273 59.77 -28.37 22.30
N PHE A 274 58.67 -27.78 22.77
CA PHE A 274 58.44 -27.57 24.20
C PHE A 274 58.35 -28.89 24.99
N ALA A 275 57.62 -29.87 24.49
CA ALA A 275 57.49 -31.18 25.13
C ALA A 275 58.86 -31.91 25.24
N LEU A 276 59.69 -31.82 24.20
CA LEU A 276 61.05 -32.36 24.19
C LEU A 276 61.97 -31.63 25.18
N ALA A 277 61.86 -30.31 25.30
CA ALA A 277 62.62 -29.53 26.29
C ALA A 277 62.26 -29.90 27.74
N LYS A 278 60.97 -30.20 28.00
CA LYS A 278 60.47 -30.60 29.32
C LYS A 278 61.01 -31.96 29.79
N SER A 279 61.29 -32.91 28.88
CA SER A 279 61.85 -34.21 29.27
C SER A 279 63.31 -34.13 29.70
N LYS A 280 64.08 -33.16 29.17
CA LYS A 280 65.51 -33.02 29.48
C LYS A 280 65.80 -32.34 30.83
N HIS A 281 64.97 -31.41 31.33
CA HIS A 281 65.33 -30.55 32.49
C HIS A 281 64.18 -30.39 33.51
N GLY A 282 63.79 -31.48 34.16
CA GLY A 282 62.54 -31.62 34.93
C GLY A 282 62.36 -30.83 36.24
N ARG A 283 63.22 -29.89 36.64
CA ARG A 283 63.05 -29.15 37.93
C ARG A 283 63.11 -27.62 37.85
N VAL A 284 64.04 -27.02 37.10
CA VAL A 284 64.20 -25.55 37.08
C VAL A 284 63.17 -24.88 36.16
N VAL A 285 62.82 -25.52 35.06
CA VAL A 285 61.88 -24.99 34.06
C VAL A 285 60.46 -24.85 34.63
N ARG A 286 60.05 -25.72 35.57
CA ARG A 286 58.71 -25.66 36.20
C ARG A 286 58.45 -24.33 36.93
N ARG A 287 59.45 -23.71 37.57
CA ARG A 287 59.30 -22.41 38.26
C ARG A 287 59.17 -21.24 37.28
N VAL A 288 59.95 -21.26 36.20
CA VAL A 288 59.89 -20.22 35.16
C VAL A 288 58.61 -20.34 34.33
N TRP A 289 58.10 -21.56 34.14
CA TRP A 289 56.87 -21.79 33.38
C TRP A 289 55.60 -21.25 34.05
N PHE A 290 55.45 -21.43 35.36
CA PHE A 290 54.31 -20.83 36.08
C PHE A 290 54.38 -19.30 36.09
N ALA A 291 55.59 -18.72 36.07
CA ALA A 291 55.76 -17.27 35.96
C ALA A 291 55.41 -16.74 34.55
N CYS A 292 55.78 -17.43 33.47
CA CYS A 292 55.45 -17.03 32.11
C CYS A 292 53.98 -17.24 31.75
N LEU A 293 53.33 -18.28 32.28
CA LEU A 293 51.90 -18.53 32.04
C LEU A 293 51.01 -17.52 32.79
N ALA A 294 51.45 -17.07 33.98
CA ALA A 294 50.85 -15.93 34.67
C ALA A 294 51.05 -14.61 33.91
N ALA A 295 52.23 -14.40 33.30
CA ALA A 295 52.50 -13.21 32.48
C ALA A 295 51.72 -13.21 31.15
N ALA A 296 51.50 -14.38 30.54
CA ALA A 296 50.70 -14.52 29.31
C ALA A 296 49.20 -14.32 29.58
N ALA A 297 48.68 -14.79 30.74
CA ALA A 297 47.32 -14.51 31.18
C ALA A 297 47.11 -13.03 31.55
N ALA A 298 48.12 -12.35 32.09
CA ALA A 298 48.10 -10.90 32.31
C ALA A 298 48.19 -10.11 30.97
N GLY A 299 48.90 -10.65 29.96
CA GLY A 299 48.98 -10.07 28.62
C GLY A 299 47.71 -10.23 27.77
N THR A 300 46.98 -11.34 27.91
CA THR A 300 45.65 -11.48 27.30
C THR A 300 44.59 -10.64 28.01
N GLY A 301 44.76 -10.37 29.32
CA GLY A 301 43.99 -9.33 30.01
C GLY A 301 44.12 -7.97 29.34
N TYR A 302 45.33 -7.57 28.92
CA TYR A 302 45.57 -6.28 28.26
C TYR A 302 45.02 -6.21 26.81
N TYR A 303 45.00 -7.34 26.09
CA TYR A 303 44.50 -7.34 24.70
C TYR A 303 42.96 -7.30 24.61
N PHE A 304 42.26 -7.83 25.63
CA PHE A 304 40.81 -7.70 25.73
C PHE A 304 40.38 -6.43 26.48
N ASP A 305 41.18 -5.94 27.43
CA ASP A 305 40.91 -4.65 28.09
C ASP A 305 41.14 -3.46 27.16
N THR A 306 42.09 -3.53 26.21
CA THR A 306 42.25 -2.43 25.23
C THR A 306 41.09 -2.30 24.24
N GLN A 307 40.26 -3.32 24.02
CA GLN A 307 39.08 -3.21 23.15
C GLN A 307 37.79 -2.89 23.93
N VAL A 308 37.74 -3.16 25.24
CA VAL A 308 36.63 -2.74 26.12
C VAL A 308 36.90 -1.34 26.70
N ALA A 309 38.13 -1.05 27.13
CA ALA A 309 38.57 0.29 27.50
C ALA A 309 38.64 1.21 26.28
N ALA A 310 39.18 0.83 25.10
CA ALA A 310 39.10 1.72 23.93
C ALA A 310 37.71 1.78 23.27
N ALA A 311 36.70 1.14 23.84
CA ALA A 311 35.28 1.35 23.53
C ALA A 311 34.58 2.19 24.62
N ALA A 312 34.89 1.97 25.90
CA ALA A 312 34.42 2.75 27.05
C ALA A 312 35.08 4.15 27.10
N ASP A 313 36.40 4.21 26.98
CA ASP A 313 37.19 5.43 26.76
C ASP A 313 36.79 6.07 25.44
N ARG A 314 36.36 5.36 24.39
CA ARG A 314 35.84 6.06 23.20
C ARG A 314 34.54 6.78 23.51
N GLN A 315 33.71 6.24 24.38
CA GLN A 315 32.45 6.86 24.79
C GLN A 315 32.69 8.05 25.75
N ASP A 316 33.64 7.92 26.68
CA ASP A 316 34.08 8.99 27.60
C ASP A 316 34.94 10.04 26.88
N GLN A 317 35.75 9.68 25.90
CA GLN A 317 36.54 10.56 25.03
C GLN A 317 35.62 11.27 24.03
N ILE A 318 34.59 10.63 23.48
CA ILE A 318 33.58 11.33 22.67
C ILE A 318 32.76 12.30 23.54
N GLN A 319 32.41 11.94 24.79
CA GLN A 319 31.75 12.84 25.75
C GLN A 319 32.68 13.99 26.21
N THR A 320 33.98 13.72 26.38
CA THR A 320 34.99 14.68 26.84
C THR A 320 35.46 15.57 25.70
N ASP A 321 35.67 15.05 24.49
CA ASP A 321 35.98 15.81 23.28
C ASP A 321 34.78 16.68 22.87
N TYR A 322 33.54 16.23 23.10
CA TYR A 322 32.33 17.07 22.99
C TYR A 322 32.31 18.20 24.05
N ARG A 323 32.84 17.97 25.25
CA ARG A 323 33.00 18.98 26.32
C ARG A 323 34.27 19.85 26.20
N ALA A 324 35.29 19.40 25.46
CA ALA A 324 36.59 20.04 25.33
C ALA A 324 36.74 20.79 24.00
N ALA A 325 35.99 20.42 22.96
CA ALA A 325 35.80 21.26 21.77
C ALA A 325 35.16 22.62 22.08
N THR A 326 34.74 22.84 23.34
CA THR A 326 34.26 24.12 23.87
C THR A 326 35.36 25.01 24.47
N THR A 327 36.63 24.58 24.59
CA THR A 327 37.70 25.41 25.18
C THR A 327 39.12 25.11 24.66
N ASP A 328 39.58 26.04 23.81
CA ASP A 328 40.95 26.53 23.58
C ASP A 328 42.05 25.62 22.97
N PHE A 329 42.56 26.05 21.81
CA PHE A 329 43.29 25.29 20.78
C PHE A 329 44.83 25.31 20.94
N SER A 330 45.37 25.97 21.96
CA SER A 330 46.83 26.16 22.13
C SER A 330 47.58 24.93 22.67
N THR A 331 46.89 23.92 23.20
CA THR A 331 47.51 22.74 23.84
C THR A 331 47.93 21.63 22.87
N TYR A 332 47.50 21.71 21.60
CA TYR A 332 47.67 20.62 20.63
C TYR A 332 49.10 20.52 20.05
N GLN A 333 49.81 21.65 19.96
CA GLN A 333 51.13 21.71 19.31
C GLN A 333 52.26 21.14 20.18
N GLU A 334 52.14 21.25 21.51
CA GLU A 334 53.15 20.75 22.46
C GLU A 334 53.10 19.22 22.63
N ARG A 335 51.91 18.61 22.51
CA ARG A 335 51.73 17.15 22.62
C ARG A 335 52.24 16.39 21.39
N TYR A 336 52.15 16.98 20.20
CA TYR A 336 52.60 16.35 18.95
C TYR A 336 54.13 16.23 18.88
N SER A 337 54.84 17.26 19.37
CA SER A 337 56.31 17.29 19.47
C SER A 337 56.86 16.20 20.41
N ASN A 338 56.18 15.96 21.54
CA ASN A 338 56.59 14.95 22.52
C ASN A 338 56.22 13.50 22.12
N ALA A 339 55.18 13.31 21.32
CA ALA A 339 54.80 11.99 20.78
C ALA A 339 55.83 11.45 19.77
N GLY A 340 56.45 12.32 18.96
CA GLY A 340 57.46 11.94 17.98
C GLY A 340 58.76 11.38 18.58
N LYS A 341 59.15 11.83 19.78
CA LYS A 341 60.36 11.34 20.47
C LYS A 341 60.16 9.95 21.10
N LYS A 342 58.94 9.61 21.55
CA LYS A 342 58.63 8.33 22.20
C LYS A 342 58.60 7.13 21.24
N VAL A 343 58.36 7.37 19.95
CA VAL A 343 58.33 6.33 18.91
C VAL A 343 59.74 5.90 18.47
N LYS A 344 60.74 6.79 18.54
CA LYS A 344 62.13 6.49 18.16
C LYS A 344 62.84 5.60 19.19
N ASP A 345 62.55 5.78 20.48
CA ASP A 345 63.13 4.93 21.54
C ASP A 345 62.53 3.52 21.60
N ASN A 346 61.23 3.35 21.28
CA ASN A 346 60.61 2.02 21.23
C ASN A 346 61.07 1.15 20.05
N SER A 347 61.61 1.74 18.99
CA SER A 347 62.20 0.98 17.87
C SER A 347 63.54 0.30 18.24
N LYS A 348 64.33 0.91 19.12
CA LYS A 348 65.58 0.32 19.64
C LYS A 348 65.29 -0.81 20.63
N VAL A 349 64.24 -0.68 21.43
CA VAL A 349 63.77 -1.74 22.35
C VAL A 349 63.18 -2.93 21.58
N ARG A 350 62.45 -2.69 20.47
CA ARG A 350 61.89 -3.75 19.61
C ARG A 350 62.95 -4.59 18.92
N ASN A 351 64.05 -4.00 18.44
CA ASN A 351 65.17 -4.75 17.85
C ASN A 351 66.02 -5.48 18.90
N ILE A 352 66.10 -4.96 20.13
CA ILE A 352 66.74 -5.66 21.25
C ILE A 352 65.89 -6.86 21.73
N LEU A 353 64.56 -6.77 21.68
CA LEU A 353 63.68 -7.91 22.01
C LEU A 353 63.75 -9.05 20.99
N TYR A 354 63.87 -8.75 19.69
CA TYR A 354 64.08 -9.78 18.67
C TYR A 354 65.51 -10.34 18.67
N SER A 355 66.53 -9.54 19.04
CA SER A 355 67.90 -10.04 19.20
C SER A 355 68.11 -10.84 20.48
N VAL A 356 67.39 -10.54 21.57
CA VAL A 356 67.42 -11.31 22.82
C VAL A 356 66.58 -12.59 22.69
N ALA A 357 65.46 -12.58 21.95
CA ALA A 357 64.72 -13.80 21.62
C ALA A 357 65.48 -14.72 20.63
N GLY A 358 66.31 -14.16 19.76
CA GLY A 358 67.22 -14.92 18.87
C GLY A 358 68.53 -15.38 19.54
N ALA A 359 69.11 -14.59 20.46
CA ALA A 359 70.38 -14.92 21.12
C ALA A 359 70.24 -15.92 22.27
N PHE A 360 69.08 -15.99 22.94
CA PHE A 360 68.83 -17.04 23.94
C PHE A 360 68.63 -18.44 23.32
N ALA A 361 68.40 -18.53 22.01
CA ALA A 361 68.36 -19.79 21.29
C ALA A 361 69.76 -20.29 20.83
N LEU A 362 70.81 -19.46 20.88
CA LEU A 362 72.16 -19.79 20.39
C LEU A 362 73.27 -19.77 21.46
N CYS A 363 73.09 -19.08 22.60
CA CYS A 363 74.11 -19.04 23.66
C CYS A 363 74.07 -20.18 24.70
N PHE A 364 73.30 -21.25 24.48
CA PHE A 364 73.32 -22.45 25.35
C PHE A 364 73.73 -23.74 24.58
N VAL A 365 74.63 -23.60 23.59
CA VAL A 365 75.32 -24.73 22.95
C VAL A 365 76.85 -24.68 23.10
N ILE A 366 77.45 -23.57 23.54
CA ILE A 366 78.91 -23.53 23.81
C ILE A 366 79.14 -22.73 25.09
N SER A 367 79.12 -23.41 26.24
CA SER A 367 79.91 -23.12 27.46
C SER A 367 79.29 -23.86 28.65
N ILE A 368 79.86 -24.99 29.03
CA ILE A 368 80.37 -25.30 30.38
C ILE A 368 81.08 -26.68 30.30
N PRO A 369 82.33 -26.79 30.79
CA PRO A 369 83.12 -28.03 30.78
C PRO A 369 82.79 -28.92 31.99
N PHE A 370 82.71 -30.24 31.78
CA PHE A 370 83.62 -31.27 32.30
C PHE A 370 83.14 -32.65 31.82
#